data_AF-A0A2A2DJ66-F1
#
_entry.id   AF-A0A2A2DJ66-F1
#
_cell.length_a   1.000
_cell.length_b   1.000
_cell.length_c   1.000
_cell.angle_alpha   90.00
_cell.angle_beta   90.00
_cell.angle_gamma   90.00
#
_symmetry.space_group_name_H-M   'P 1'
#
loop_
_entity.id
_entity.type
_entity.pdbx_description
1 polymer ?
#
loop_
_entity_poly.entity_id
_entity_poly.type
_entity_poly.pdbx_seq_one_letter_code
_entity_poly.pdbx_strand_id
1 'polypeptide(L)'
;MATKTSKRTGETSTTVSVGIRIDPKIKFALDMMGRLQKRSLTAVIEWAISNAMSQQAIDSSHGVTKITEAIDAIWSTDEATRFINMCFEVPTMLTYDELRLWDTIKLSKLFWTTGCATEFRAHLDEWRLRLNWSLLKDHVEEHKNSPSVVEFSDVPF
;
A
#
# COMPACT_ATOMS: atom_id res chain seq x y z
N MET A 1 23.27 3.85 -41.07
CA MET A 1 23.47 4.53 -39.77
C MET A 1 22.09 4.76 -39.15
N ALA A 2 21.75 4.08 -38.06
CA ALA A 2 20.45 4.24 -37.41
C ALA A 2 20.57 5.26 -36.27
N THR A 3 19.81 6.35 -36.37
CA THR A 3 19.75 7.43 -35.39
C THR A 3 19.07 6.94 -34.11
N LYS A 4 19.82 6.92 -33.02
CA LYS A 4 19.37 6.60 -31.67
C LYS A 4 18.44 7.73 -31.19
N THR A 5 17.15 7.46 -31.00
CA THR A 5 16.23 8.41 -30.39
C THR A 5 16.56 8.55 -28.90
N SER A 6 17.01 9.75 -28.53
CA SER A 6 17.30 10.13 -27.14
C SER A 6 16.01 10.24 -26.34
N LYS A 7 15.87 9.48 -25.25
CA LYS A 7 14.76 9.64 -24.30
C LYS A 7 14.92 10.99 -23.58
N ARG A 8 13.88 11.82 -23.63
CA ARG A 8 13.79 13.07 -22.85
C ARG A 8 13.92 12.74 -21.36
N THR A 9 14.90 13.35 -20.72
CA THR A 9 15.08 13.34 -19.26
C THR A 9 13.97 14.17 -18.64
N GLY A 10 13.05 13.56 -17.89
CA GLY A 10 12.05 14.29 -17.10
C GLY A 10 10.62 13.75 -17.06
N GLU A 11 10.24 12.76 -17.88
CA GLU A 11 8.95 12.08 -17.71
C GLU A 11 9.06 11.01 -16.62
N THR A 12 8.65 11.35 -15.40
CA THR A 12 8.28 10.34 -14.40
C THR A 12 7.13 9.53 -14.97
N SER A 13 7.39 8.30 -15.41
CA SER A 13 6.36 7.42 -15.95
C SER A 13 5.29 7.20 -14.89
N THR A 14 4.02 7.50 -15.20
CA THR A 14 2.85 7.17 -14.36
C THR A 14 2.59 5.66 -14.24
N THR A 15 3.48 4.84 -14.80
CA THR A 15 3.37 3.38 -14.87
C THR A 15 4.51 2.72 -14.08
N VAL A 16 4.17 1.62 -13.43
CA VAL A 16 5.11 0.77 -12.67
C VAL A 16 5.29 -0.53 -13.44
N SER A 17 6.54 -1.00 -13.57
CA SER A 17 6.84 -2.27 -14.23
C SER A 17 6.62 -3.44 -13.26
N VAL A 18 5.88 -4.46 -13.70
CA VAL A 18 5.61 -5.68 -12.91
C VAL A 18 6.19 -6.90 -13.61
N GLY A 19 7.04 -7.65 -12.92
CA GLY A 19 7.56 -8.94 -13.40
C GLY A 19 6.75 -10.11 -12.82
N ILE A 20 6.16 -10.95 -13.68
CA ILE A 20 5.29 -12.07 -13.26
C ILE A 20 5.83 -13.39 -13.82
N ARG A 21 5.77 -14.44 -13.00
CA ARG A 21 5.97 -15.83 -13.44
C ARG A 21 4.60 -16.45 -13.71
N ILE A 22 4.38 -16.92 -14.94
CA ILE A 22 3.10 -17.54 -15.35
C ILE A 22 3.36 -18.81 -16.15
N ASP A 23 2.44 -19.76 -16.05
CA ASP A 23 2.50 -20.98 -16.84
C ASP A 23 2.40 -20.69 -18.36
N PRO A 24 3.07 -21.47 -19.22
CA PRO A 24 3.01 -21.28 -20.67
C PRO A 24 1.59 -21.29 -21.24
N LYS A 25 0.69 -22.09 -20.65
CA LYS A 25 -0.73 -22.14 -21.04
C LYS A 25 -1.46 -20.84 -20.73
N ILE A 26 -1.18 -20.21 -19.60
CA ILE A 26 -1.78 -18.93 -19.21
C ILE A 26 -1.27 -17.81 -20.11
N LYS A 27 0.03 -17.81 -20.43
CA LYS A 27 0.60 -16.89 -21.42
C LYS A 27 -0.11 -17.01 -22.78
N PHE A 28 -0.27 -18.24 -23.28
CA PHE A 28 -0.97 -18.49 -24.54
C PHE A 28 -2.43 -17.99 -24.51
N ALA A 29 -3.15 -18.22 -23.41
CA ALA A 29 -4.52 -17.72 -23.24
C ALA A 29 -4.58 -16.18 -23.23
N LEU A 30 -3.66 -15.50 -22.55
CA LEU A 30 -3.58 -14.04 -22.55
C LEU A 30 -3.29 -13.47 -23.95
N ASP A 31 -2.40 -14.12 -24.72
CA ASP A 31 -2.11 -13.74 -26.11
C ASP A 31 -3.34 -13.90 -27.02
N MET A 32 -4.12 -14.98 -26.84
CA MET A 32 -5.39 -15.19 -27.57
C MET A 32 -6.41 -14.10 -27.21
N MET A 33 -6.54 -13.77 -25.93
CA MET A 33 -7.44 -12.72 -25.45
C MET A 33 -7.08 -11.34 -26.02
N GLY A 34 -5.78 -11.02 -26.11
CA GLY A 34 -5.31 -9.79 -26.74
C GLY A 34 -5.75 -9.67 -28.21
N ARG A 35 -5.65 -10.77 -28.97
CA ARG A 35 -6.11 -10.83 -30.37
C ARG A 35 -7.63 -10.68 -30.47
N LEU A 36 -8.37 -11.36 -29.60
CA LEU A 36 -9.83 -11.32 -29.60
C LEU A 36 -10.37 -9.92 -29.28
N GLN A 37 -9.82 -9.27 -28.24
CA GLN A 37 -10.25 -7.95 -27.79
C GLN A 37 -9.60 -6.80 -28.58
N LYS A 38 -8.64 -7.10 -29.46
CA LYS A 38 -7.79 -6.11 -30.16
C LYS A 38 -7.08 -5.16 -29.17
N ARG A 39 -6.56 -5.72 -28.08
CA ARG A 39 -5.88 -5.01 -27.00
C ARG A 39 -4.45 -5.52 -26.82
N SER A 40 -3.58 -4.69 -26.23
CA SER A 40 -2.25 -5.13 -25.82
C SER A 40 -2.34 -6.13 -24.66
N LEU A 41 -1.30 -6.94 -24.48
CA LEU A 41 -1.21 -7.88 -23.36
C LEU A 41 -1.38 -7.15 -22.00
N THR A 42 -0.74 -6.00 -21.84
CA THR A 42 -0.88 -5.14 -20.65
C THR A 42 -2.33 -4.74 -20.41
N ALA A 43 -3.04 -4.27 -21.44
CA ALA A 43 -4.44 -3.86 -21.30
C ALA A 43 -5.39 -5.03 -20.98
N VAL A 44 -5.09 -6.24 -21.45
CA VAL A 44 -5.83 -7.45 -21.07
C VAL A 44 -5.60 -7.79 -19.59
N ILE A 45 -4.36 -7.67 -19.12
CA ILE A 45 -4.00 -7.92 -17.71
C ILE A 45 -4.68 -6.90 -16.79
N GLU A 46 -4.59 -5.60 -17.11
CA GLU A 46 -5.26 -4.54 -16.34
C GLU A 46 -6.77 -4.76 -16.28
N TRP A 47 -7.41 -5.07 -17.42
CA TRP A 47 -8.83 -5.40 -17.45
C TRP A 47 -9.17 -6.61 -16.57
N ALA A 48 -8.37 -7.68 -16.63
CA ALA A 48 -8.61 -8.89 -15.85
C ALA A 48 -8.49 -8.61 -14.34
N ILE A 49 -7.48 -7.83 -13.92
CA ILE A 49 -7.29 -7.43 -12.51
C ILE A 49 -8.47 -6.56 -12.05
N SER A 50 -8.84 -5.53 -12.81
CA SER A 50 -9.98 -4.67 -12.47
C SER A 50 -11.30 -5.45 -12.38
N ASN A 51 -11.50 -6.43 -13.25
CA ASN A 51 -12.68 -7.28 -13.22
C ASN A 51 -12.66 -8.28 -12.05
N ALA A 52 -11.49 -8.80 -11.65
CA ALA A 52 -11.36 -9.63 -10.46
C ALA A 52 -11.64 -8.82 -9.20
N MET A 53 -11.08 -7.61 -9.11
CA MET A 53 -11.32 -6.68 -8.00
C MET A 53 -12.80 -6.34 -7.86
N SER A 54 -13.50 -6.00 -8.95
CA SER A 54 -14.91 -5.61 -8.88
C SER A 54 -15.87 -6.70 -8.37
N GLN A 55 -15.43 -7.96 -8.38
CA GLN A 55 -16.20 -9.12 -7.92
C GLN A 55 -15.88 -9.51 -6.47
N GLN A 56 -14.83 -8.95 -5.88
CA GLN A 56 -14.37 -9.34 -4.55
C GLN A 56 -14.87 -8.36 -3.49
N ALA A 57 -15.65 -8.90 -2.55
CA ALA A 57 -16.05 -8.21 -1.34
C ALA A 57 -15.00 -8.43 -0.25
N ILE A 58 -14.80 -7.42 0.59
CA ILE A 58 -13.91 -7.44 1.75
C ILE A 58 -14.62 -6.84 2.96
N ASP A 59 -14.17 -7.23 4.15
CA ASP A 59 -14.62 -6.62 5.40
C ASP A 59 -13.83 -5.34 5.65
N SER A 60 -14.52 -4.21 5.61
CA SER A 60 -14.02 -2.90 6.02
C SER A 60 -14.55 -2.54 7.41
N SER A 61 -13.96 -1.52 8.05
CA SER A 61 -14.45 -0.95 9.30
C SER A 61 -15.90 -0.46 9.22
N HIS A 62 -16.38 -0.11 8.03
CA HIS A 62 -17.76 0.28 7.76
C HIS A 62 -18.69 -0.87 7.38
N GLY A 63 -18.20 -2.12 7.41
CA GLY A 63 -18.92 -3.33 7.00
C GLY A 63 -18.39 -3.90 5.67
N VAL A 64 -19.17 -4.79 5.05
CA VAL A 64 -18.77 -5.44 3.79
C VAL A 64 -18.82 -4.43 2.65
N THR A 65 -17.68 -4.21 1.98
CA THR A 65 -17.54 -3.33 0.81
C THR A 65 -16.79 -4.03 -0.32
N LYS A 66 -16.78 -3.43 -1.52
CA LYS A 66 -15.96 -3.91 -2.63
C LYS A 66 -14.52 -3.43 -2.46
N ILE A 67 -13.56 -4.26 -2.85
CA ILE A 67 -12.14 -3.88 -2.79
C ILE A 67 -11.83 -2.61 -3.58
N THR A 68 -12.57 -2.33 -4.67
CA THR A 68 -12.39 -1.10 -5.46
C THR A 68 -12.74 0.15 -4.66
N GLU A 69 -13.84 0.11 -3.91
CA GLU A 69 -14.29 1.25 -3.08
C GLU A 69 -13.31 1.46 -1.91
N ALA A 70 -12.83 0.38 -1.30
CA ALA A 70 -11.81 0.46 -0.26
C ALA A 70 -10.48 1.01 -0.79
N ILE A 71 -10.03 0.60 -1.98
CA ILE A 71 -8.80 1.13 -2.60
C ILE A 71 -8.90 2.64 -2.82
N ASP A 72 -10.05 3.14 -3.27
CA ASP A 72 -10.26 4.58 -3.48
C ASP A 72 -10.20 5.36 -2.16
N ALA A 73 -10.66 4.78 -1.05
CA ALA A 73 -10.54 5.37 0.28
C ALA A 73 -9.11 5.28 0.86
N ILE A 74 -8.37 4.22 0.53
CA ILE A 74 -7.04 3.94 1.09
C ILE A 74 -5.94 4.69 0.33
N TRP A 75 -6.05 4.77 -0.99
CA TRP A 75 -4.97 5.24 -1.84
C TRP A 75 -4.57 6.70 -1.54
N SER A 76 -3.26 6.90 -1.38
CA SER A 76 -2.64 8.22 -1.27
C SER A 76 -1.26 8.18 -1.92
N THR A 77 -0.80 9.34 -2.40
CA THR A 77 0.56 9.52 -2.90
C THR A 77 1.59 9.47 -1.78
N ASP A 78 1.19 9.83 -0.56
CA ASP A 78 2.00 9.73 0.65
C ASP A 78 1.87 8.33 1.28
N GLU A 79 3.00 7.65 1.48
CA GLU A 79 3.05 6.28 1.99
C GLU A 79 2.47 6.17 3.41
N ALA A 80 2.82 7.11 4.29
CA ALA A 80 2.34 7.14 5.67
C ALA A 80 0.82 7.31 5.73
N THR A 81 0.28 8.27 4.97
CA THR A 81 -1.17 8.49 4.87
C THR A 81 -1.88 7.26 4.31
N ARG A 82 -1.32 6.63 3.26
CA ARG A 82 -1.88 5.39 2.70
C ARG A 82 -1.92 4.26 3.73
N PHE A 83 -0.86 4.12 4.53
CA PHE A 83 -0.80 3.14 5.60
C PHE A 83 -1.83 3.42 6.71
N ILE A 84 -1.96 4.68 7.15
CA ILE A 84 -2.98 5.10 8.12
C ILE A 84 -4.37 4.76 7.61
N ASN A 85 -4.68 5.13 6.36
CA ASN A 85 -5.98 4.82 5.76
C ASN A 85 -6.23 3.31 5.78
N MET A 86 -5.25 2.49 5.40
CA MET A 86 -5.37 1.03 5.44
C MET A 86 -5.64 0.51 6.86
N CYS A 87 -4.98 1.05 7.89
CA CYS A 87 -5.19 0.65 9.29
C CYS A 87 -6.61 0.93 9.79
N PHE A 88 -7.23 2.03 9.35
CA PHE A 88 -8.60 2.39 9.76
C PHE A 88 -9.69 1.81 8.86
N GLU A 89 -9.43 1.62 7.56
CA GLU A 89 -10.43 1.13 6.60
C GLU A 89 -10.50 -0.39 6.56
N VAL A 90 -9.34 -1.08 6.58
CA VAL A 90 -9.24 -2.54 6.37
C VAL A 90 -8.18 -3.18 7.29
N PRO A 91 -8.30 -3.06 8.63
CA PRO A 91 -7.28 -3.56 9.57
C PRO A 91 -6.98 -5.06 9.45
N THR A 92 -7.93 -5.85 8.92
CA THR A 92 -7.79 -7.30 8.70
C THR A 92 -6.83 -7.66 7.57
N MET A 93 -6.51 -6.72 6.68
CA MET A 93 -5.63 -6.92 5.53
C MET A 93 -4.16 -6.55 5.81
N LEU A 94 -3.84 -6.05 7.01
CA LEU A 94 -2.47 -5.73 7.37
C LEU A 94 -1.62 -7.00 7.44
N THR A 95 -0.45 -6.95 6.80
CA THR A 95 0.59 -7.98 6.94
C THR A 95 1.18 -7.97 8.35
N TYR A 96 1.98 -8.98 8.70
CA TYR A 96 2.63 -9.05 10.00
C TYR A 96 3.54 -7.84 10.27
N ASP A 97 4.35 -7.44 9.28
CA ASP A 97 5.27 -6.31 9.40
C ASP A 97 4.50 -4.98 9.53
N GLU A 98 3.40 -4.83 8.78
CA GLU A 98 2.49 -3.69 8.88
C GLU A 98 1.74 -3.64 10.21
N LEU A 99 1.31 -4.78 10.74
CA LEU A 99 0.66 -4.86 12.05
C LEU A 99 1.63 -4.45 13.15
N ARG A 100 2.90 -4.89 13.06
CA ARG A 100 3.96 -4.48 13.99
C ARG A 100 4.22 -2.98 13.94
N LEU A 101 4.24 -2.40 12.75
CA LEU A 101 4.34 -0.95 12.56
C LEU A 101 3.14 -0.23 13.19
N TRP A 102 1.92 -0.74 12.99
CA TRP A 102 0.71 -0.17 13.57
C TRP A 102 0.68 -0.28 15.10
N ASP A 103 1.10 -1.41 15.67
CA ASP A 103 1.21 -1.60 17.11
C ASP A 103 2.25 -0.66 17.72
N THR A 104 3.36 -0.42 17.02
CA THR A 104 4.36 0.57 17.44
C THR A 104 3.74 1.95 17.51
N ILE A 105 2.98 2.36 16.50
CA ILE A 105 2.26 3.64 16.50
C ILE A 105 1.28 3.73 17.66
N LYS A 106 0.50 2.67 17.92
CA LYS A 106 -0.45 2.63 19.04
C LYS A 106 0.23 2.76 20.40
N LEU A 107 1.40 2.16 20.59
CA LEU A 107 2.17 2.27 21.83
C LEU A 107 2.82 3.64 22.01
N SER A 108 3.18 4.29 20.91
CA SER A 108 3.98 5.51 20.90
C SER A 108 3.11 6.74 21.17
N LYS A 109 3.12 7.22 22.42
CA LYS A 109 2.33 8.38 22.86
C LYS A 109 2.56 9.64 22.03
N LEU A 110 3.74 9.77 21.43
CA LEU A 110 4.14 10.88 20.56
C LEU A 110 3.12 11.18 19.45
N PHE A 111 2.52 10.13 18.89
CA PHE A 111 1.61 10.22 17.75
C PHE A 111 0.16 10.45 18.13
N TRP A 112 -0.17 10.53 19.43
CA TRP A 112 -1.55 10.66 19.89
C TRP A 112 -1.75 11.97 20.65
N THR A 113 -2.73 12.76 20.24
CA THR A 113 -3.09 14.02 20.90
C THR A 113 -3.64 13.80 22.32
N THR A 114 -4.24 12.63 22.55
CA THR A 114 -4.71 12.13 23.85
C THR A 114 -3.60 11.51 24.70
N GLY A 115 -2.41 11.31 24.14
CA GLY A 115 -1.29 10.62 24.79
C GLY A 115 -1.42 9.09 24.85
N CYS A 116 -2.44 8.50 24.21
CA CYS A 116 -2.62 7.05 24.10
C CYS A 116 -3.41 6.68 22.83
N ALA A 117 -3.26 5.44 22.37
CA ALA A 117 -4.03 4.92 21.24
C ALA A 117 -5.54 4.95 21.49
N THR A 118 -6.27 5.33 20.45
CA THR A 118 -7.73 5.26 20.42
C THR A 118 -8.20 4.77 19.05
N GLU A 119 -9.46 4.37 18.97
CA GLU A 119 -10.10 3.98 17.69
C GLU A 119 -10.44 5.20 16.82
N PHE A 120 -10.33 6.41 17.36
CA PHE A 120 -10.67 7.65 16.66
C PHE A 120 -9.45 8.21 15.95
N ARG A 121 -9.49 8.20 14.61
CA ARG A 121 -8.46 8.81 13.75
C ARG A 121 -8.16 10.27 14.09
N ALA A 122 -9.16 11.04 14.55
CA ALA A 122 -8.98 12.44 14.94
C ALA A 122 -7.97 12.64 16.09
N HIS A 123 -7.70 11.60 16.89
CA HIS A 123 -6.69 11.65 17.94
C HIS A 123 -5.28 11.31 17.45
N LEU A 124 -5.13 10.82 16.22
CA LEU A 124 -3.83 10.55 15.62
C LEU A 124 -3.26 11.85 15.05
N ASP A 125 -2.10 12.27 15.56
CA ASP A 125 -1.33 13.37 15.01
C ASP A 125 -0.60 12.89 13.74
N GLU A 126 -1.34 12.91 12.62
CA GLU A 126 -0.80 12.48 11.33
C GLU A 126 0.38 13.34 10.87
N TRP A 127 0.46 14.60 11.29
CA TRP A 127 1.59 15.46 10.96
C TRP A 127 2.88 14.92 11.60
N ARG A 128 2.84 14.62 12.89
CA ARG A 128 3.98 14.01 13.60
C ARG A 128 4.34 12.65 13.05
N LEU A 129 3.34 11.83 12.68
CA LEU A 129 3.59 10.53 12.08
C LEU A 129 4.30 10.66 10.73
N ARG A 130 3.81 11.55 9.84
CA ARG A 130 4.43 11.79 8.52
C ARG A 130 5.86 12.32 8.66
N LEU A 131 6.10 13.24 9.60
CA LEU A 131 7.42 13.82 9.83
C LEU A 131 8.44 12.75 10.29
N ASN A 132 8.00 11.79 11.11
CA ASN A 132 8.84 10.73 11.65
C ASN A 132 8.74 9.41 10.87
N TRP A 133 8.15 9.40 9.67
CA TRP A 133 7.81 8.14 8.98
C TRP A 133 9.03 7.28 8.66
N SER A 134 10.12 7.89 8.18
CA SER A 134 11.36 7.16 7.90
C SER A 134 11.97 6.58 9.17
N LEU A 135 12.11 7.40 10.23
CA LEU A 135 12.68 7.00 11.52
C LEU A 135 11.85 5.89 12.19
N LEU A 136 10.52 5.96 12.07
CA LEU A 136 9.62 4.94 12.58
C LEU A 136 9.84 3.59 11.87
N LYS A 137 10.01 3.60 10.54
CA LYS A 137 10.30 2.36 9.80
C LYS A 137 11.64 1.77 10.19
N ASP A 138 12.67 2.61 10.34
CA ASP A 138 14.00 2.17 10.77
C ASP A 138 13.94 1.56 12.19
N HIS A 139 13.24 2.20 13.13
CA HIS A 139 13.02 1.69 14.49
C HIS A 139 12.31 0.33 14.49
N VAL A 140 11.26 0.16 13.68
CA VAL A 140 10.53 -1.11 13.61
C VAL A 140 11.41 -2.23 13.02
N GLU A 141 12.27 -1.91 12.05
CA GLU A 141 13.21 -2.87 11.47
C GLU A 141 14.31 -3.25 12.47
N GLU A 142 14.89 -2.29 13.19
CA GLU A 142 15.87 -2.53 14.25
C GLU A 142 15.32 -3.47 15.33
N HIS A 143 14.04 -3.32 15.65
CA HIS A 143 13.35 -4.12 16.65
C HIS A 143 12.56 -5.29 16.06
N LYS A 144 12.75 -5.69 14.80
CA LYS A 144 11.96 -6.74 14.14
C LYS A 144 12.02 -8.09 14.85
N ASN A 145 13.18 -8.42 15.43
CA ASN A 145 13.42 -9.68 16.14
C ASN A 145 13.02 -9.63 17.62
N SER A 146 12.60 -8.48 18.15
CA SER A 146 12.16 -8.37 19.53
C SER A 146 10.89 -9.20 19.76
N PRO A 147 10.75 -9.87 20.92
CA PRO A 147 9.56 -10.67 21.23
C PRO A 147 8.31 -9.80 21.47
N SER A 148 8.50 -8.52 21.84
CA SER A 148 7.45 -7.53 22.02
C SER A 148 7.71 -6.31 21.16
N VAL A 149 6.63 -5.58 20.85
CA VAL A 149 6.70 -4.29 20.18
C VAL A 149 7.32 -3.26 21.12
N VAL A 150 8.26 -2.47 20.61
CA VAL A 150 9.01 -1.45 21.36
C VAL A 150 8.44 -0.08 21.00
N GLU A 151 8.11 0.73 22.00
CA GLU A 151 7.61 2.08 21.76
C GLU A 151 8.62 2.95 21.01
N PHE A 152 8.12 3.80 20.12
CA PHE A 152 8.90 4.85 19.48
C PHE A 152 8.83 6.10 20.35
N SER A 153 9.97 6.50 20.90
CA SER A 153 10.15 7.74 21.64
C SER A 153 10.99 8.72 20.82
N ASP A 154 10.70 10.03 20.89
CA ASP A 154 11.54 11.04 20.26
C ASP A 154 13.01 10.80 20.63
N VAL A 155 13.85 10.61 19.61
CA VAL A 155 15.30 10.60 19.77
C VAL A 155 15.68 12.03 20.13
N PRO A 156 16.30 12.31 21.30
CA PRO A 156 16.81 13.63 21.58
C PRO A 156 17.90 13.92 20.54
N PHE A 157 17.63 14.88 19.65
CA PHE A 157 18.68 15.49 18.84
C PHE A 157 19.68 16.20 19.74
#